data_AF-A0A0C3J525-F1
#
_entry.id   AF-A0A0C3J525-F1
#
_cell.length_a   1.000
_cell.length_b   1.000
_cell.length_c   1.000
_cell.angle_alpha   90.00
_cell.angle_beta   90.00
_cell.angle_gamma   90.00
#
_symmetry.space_group_name_H-M   'P 1'
#
loop_
_entity.id
_entity.type
_entity.pdbx_description
1 polymer ?
#
loop_
_entity_poly.entity_id
_entity_poly.type
_entity_poly.pdbx_seq_one_letter_code
_entity_poly.pdbx_strand_id
1 'polypeptide(L)'
;MEGIHPSLRQPALDKLDQNGPFLSVISHAFKTLKENLRAEFAAICEAVSRPVIVHQNIATNTKCHKRKSPGTNVHDSEADDEALNDESSDDEGGTRFDPFAKDALRVIFWQHLRKHLQILLKIESTSQLLDTVPPPTRDEIRAFDKKLPGCIEITSENFCFDLIGKRTSTFNNCAKAVAAADFIDKVVNHKWYNYPPIPEKFLNMDYIVFMLNGQLKHLQKIYDELQGGYSKKRRCLVATASTTQKRQAGSLYLCH
;
A
#
# COMPACT_ATOMS: atom_id res chain seq x y z
N MET A 1 40.69 -43.10 53.36
CA MET A 1 40.13 -43.97 52.30
C MET A 1 38.84 -43.33 51.85
N GLU A 2 38.93 -42.48 50.84
CA GLU A 2 37.80 -41.70 50.31
C GLU A 2 37.21 -42.44 49.11
N GLY A 3 35.89 -42.66 49.14
CA GLY A 3 35.13 -43.31 48.09
C GLY A 3 34.78 -42.34 46.97
N ILE A 4 35.02 -42.77 45.72
CA ILE A 4 34.68 -42.03 44.51
C ILE A 4 33.39 -42.64 43.94
N HIS A 5 32.33 -41.84 43.90
CA HIS A 5 31.09 -42.12 43.18
C HIS A 5 31.25 -41.75 41.69
N PRO A 6 30.82 -42.59 40.73
CA PRO A 6 30.76 -42.21 39.33
C PRO A 6 29.49 -41.38 39.05
N SER A 7 29.70 -40.19 38.47
CA SER A 7 28.66 -39.23 38.10
C SER A 7 28.06 -39.57 36.73
N LEU A 8 26.72 -39.55 36.68
CA LEU A 8 25.89 -39.54 35.48
C LEU A 8 26.32 -38.45 34.49
N ARG A 9 26.51 -38.82 33.23
CA ARG A 9 26.19 -37.96 32.08
C ARG A 9 26.13 -38.78 30.80
N GLN A 10 24.92 -39.02 30.29
CA GLN A 10 24.55 -38.97 28.86
C GLN A 10 23.11 -39.49 28.67
N PRO A 11 22.12 -38.61 28.45
CA PRO A 11 20.88 -39.03 27.77
C PRO A 11 20.43 -38.07 26.65
N ALA A 12 21.30 -37.23 26.10
CA ALA A 12 20.89 -36.17 25.17
C ALA A 12 21.01 -36.51 23.68
N LEU A 13 21.72 -37.59 23.29
CA LEU A 13 21.97 -37.90 21.88
C LEU A 13 20.96 -38.87 21.23
N ASP A 14 20.24 -39.67 22.02
CA ASP A 14 19.29 -40.66 21.47
C ASP A 14 17.92 -40.07 21.06
N LYS A 15 17.67 -38.79 21.36
CA LYS A 15 16.39 -38.13 21.01
C LYS A 15 16.36 -37.49 19.63
N LEU A 16 17.49 -37.44 18.90
CA LEU A 16 17.52 -36.86 17.55
C LEU A 16 17.03 -37.84 16.47
N ASP A 17 17.25 -39.14 16.66
CA ASP A 17 16.97 -40.17 15.65
C ASP A 17 15.46 -40.48 15.52
N GLN A 18 14.66 -40.17 16.55
CA GLN A 18 13.21 -40.40 16.53
C GLN A 18 12.43 -39.38 15.68
N ASN A 19 13.06 -38.28 15.25
CA ASN A 19 12.39 -37.22 14.48
C ASN A 19 12.56 -37.35 12.95
N GLY A 20 13.36 -38.30 12.47
CA GLY A 20 13.61 -38.54 11.04
C GLY A 20 12.34 -38.68 10.18
N PRO A 21 11.33 -39.48 10.61
CA PRO A 21 10.08 -39.63 9.86
C PRO A 21 9.29 -38.32 9.75
N PHE A 22 9.27 -37.51 10.81
CA PHE A 22 8.56 -36.24 10.83
C PHE A 22 9.21 -35.21 9.91
N LEU A 23 10.55 -35.12 9.92
CA LEU A 23 11.29 -34.24 9.02
C LEU A 23 11.14 -34.64 7.55
N SER A 24 11.06 -35.94 7.27
CA SER A 24 10.79 -36.45 5.92
C SER A 24 9.41 -36.03 5.41
N VAL A 25 8.38 -36.12 6.26
CA VAL A 25 7.01 -35.69 5.92
C VAL A 25 6.95 -34.19 5.66
N ILE A 26 7.59 -33.38 6.49
CA ILE A 26 7.68 -31.92 6.29
C ILE A 26 8.42 -31.59 4.99
N SER A 27 9.56 -32.23 4.74
CA SER A 27 10.34 -32.03 3.51
C SER A 27 9.53 -32.38 2.27
N HIS A 28 8.77 -33.47 2.31
CA HIS A 28 7.88 -33.86 1.22
C HIS A 28 6.77 -32.83 1.00
N ALA A 29 6.12 -32.36 2.07
CA ALA A 29 5.08 -31.33 1.98
C ALA A 29 5.59 -30.03 1.36
N PHE A 30 6.79 -29.57 1.74
CA PHE A 30 7.41 -28.39 1.12
C PHE A 30 7.73 -28.60 -0.36
N LYS A 31 8.19 -29.79 -0.74
CA LYS A 31 8.46 -30.12 -2.14
C LYS A 31 7.18 -30.10 -2.98
N THR A 32 6.11 -30.73 -2.49
CA THR A 32 4.80 -30.73 -3.15
C THR A 32 4.23 -29.31 -3.26
N LEU A 33 4.32 -28.50 -2.20
CA LEU A 33 3.87 -27.11 -2.24
C LEU A 33 4.62 -26.29 -3.29
N LYS A 34 5.95 -26.47 -3.39
CA LYS A 34 6.78 -25.79 -4.39
C LYS A 34 6.41 -26.19 -5.82
N GLU A 35 6.13 -27.47 -6.05
CA GLU A 35 5.72 -27.98 -7.37
C GLU A 35 4.34 -27.46 -7.77
N ASN A 36 3.38 -27.45 -6.85
CA ASN A 36 2.04 -26.89 -7.09
C ASN A 36 2.09 -25.40 -7.40
N LEU A 37 2.86 -24.61 -6.63
CA LEU A 37 3.03 -23.18 -6.89
C LEU A 37 3.68 -22.91 -8.26
N ARG A 38 4.65 -23.74 -8.66
CA ARG A 38 5.26 -23.62 -9.99
C ARG A 38 4.26 -23.94 -11.10
N ALA A 39 3.42 -24.96 -10.92
CA ALA A 39 2.39 -25.34 -11.89
C ALA A 39 1.31 -24.26 -12.04
N GLU A 40 0.81 -23.71 -10.94
CA GLU A 40 -0.16 -22.60 -10.98
C GLU A 40 0.42 -21.36 -11.65
N PHE A 41 1.67 -21.01 -11.33
CA PHE A 41 2.33 -19.87 -11.97
C PHE A 41 2.50 -20.07 -13.48
N ALA A 42 2.88 -21.28 -13.91
CA ALA A 42 2.98 -21.61 -15.33
C ALA A 42 1.61 -21.52 -16.04
N ALA A 43 0.53 -21.99 -15.41
CA ALA A 43 -0.82 -21.91 -15.96
C ALA A 43 -1.28 -20.44 -16.11
N ILE A 44 -0.95 -19.58 -15.15
CA ILE A 44 -1.24 -18.14 -15.23
C ILE A 44 -0.45 -17.51 -16.39
N CYS A 45 0.84 -17.82 -16.52
CA CYS A 45 1.66 -17.33 -17.62
C CYS A 45 1.12 -17.76 -19.00
N GLU A 46 0.66 -19.01 -19.12
CA GLU A 46 0.04 -19.50 -20.36
C GLU A 46 -1.28 -18.77 -20.66
N ALA A 47 -2.14 -18.60 -19.66
CA ALA A 47 -3.43 -17.92 -19.81
C ALA A 47 -3.27 -16.45 -20.24
N VAL A 48 -2.24 -15.77 -19.76
CA VAL A 48 -1.93 -14.37 -20.10
C VAL A 48 -1.24 -14.25 -21.47
N SER A 49 -0.53 -15.29 -21.92
CA SER A 49 0.18 -15.29 -23.21
C SER A 49 -0.70 -15.62 -24.41
N ARG A 50 -1.96 -16.06 -24.21
CA ARG A 50 -2.89 -16.31 -25.31
C ARG A 50 -3.32 -14.97 -25.94
N PRO A 51 -3.02 -14.72 -27.22
CA PRO A 51 -3.47 -13.50 -27.89
C PRO A 51 -5.00 -13.50 -27.93
N VAL A 52 -5.60 -12.44 -27.38
CA VAL A 52 -7.03 -12.18 -27.54
C VAL A 52 -7.26 -11.89 -29.02
N ILE A 53 -7.80 -12.87 -29.76
CA ILE A 53 -8.29 -12.66 -31.12
C ILE A 53 -9.52 -11.77 -30.99
N VAL A 54 -9.31 -10.45 -31.10
CA VAL A 54 -10.39 -9.48 -31.23
C VAL A 54 -10.96 -9.64 -32.64
N HIS A 55 -12.10 -10.32 -32.75
CA HIS A 55 -12.92 -10.23 -33.96
C HIS A 55 -13.39 -8.77 -34.10
N GLN A 56 -12.68 -7.98 -34.90
CA GLN A 56 -13.13 -6.68 -35.37
C GLN A 56 -14.32 -6.88 -36.30
N ASN A 57 -15.53 -6.76 -35.75
CA ASN A 57 -16.72 -6.55 -36.55
C ASN A 57 -16.71 -5.09 -37.05
N ILE A 58 -16.21 -4.91 -38.27
CA ILE A 58 -16.37 -3.69 -39.05
C ILE A 58 -17.84 -3.62 -39.47
N ALA A 59 -18.60 -2.71 -38.85
CA ALA A 59 -19.92 -2.31 -39.32
C ALA A 59 -19.83 -0.91 -39.93
N THR A 60 -19.80 -0.87 -41.26
CA THR A 60 -20.04 0.32 -42.09
C THR A 60 -21.54 0.57 -42.22
N ASN A 61 -22.01 1.78 -41.88
CA ASN A 61 -23.21 2.48 -42.39
C ASN A 61 -23.63 3.55 -41.37
N THR A 62 -24.19 4.73 -41.66
CA THR A 62 -24.39 5.60 -42.84
C THR A 62 -25.09 6.87 -42.31
N LYS A 63 -25.05 7.95 -43.09
CA LYS A 63 -26.07 9.02 -43.19
C LYS A 63 -26.05 10.15 -42.15
N CYS A 64 -25.22 11.12 -42.48
CA CYS A 64 -25.46 12.56 -42.34
C CYS A 64 -26.87 12.97 -42.84
N HIS A 65 -27.66 13.61 -41.98
CA HIS A 65 -28.83 14.39 -42.40
C HIS A 65 -28.66 15.85 -41.99
N LYS A 66 -28.33 16.67 -42.98
CA LYS A 66 -28.59 18.12 -43.02
C LYS A 66 -30.08 18.37 -42.85
N ARG A 67 -30.45 19.24 -41.92
CA ARG A 67 -31.67 20.05 -42.05
C ARG A 67 -31.31 21.52 -41.91
N LYS A 68 -31.60 22.25 -43.00
CA LYS A 68 -31.62 23.71 -43.09
C LYS A 68 -32.96 24.24 -42.55
N SER A 69 -32.86 25.47 -42.04
CA SER A 69 -33.80 26.40 -41.36
C SER A 69 -35.09 26.76 -42.13
N PRO A 70 -36.06 27.54 -41.58
CA PRO A 70 -35.97 29.00 -41.29
C PRO A 70 -36.64 29.47 -39.97
N GLY A 71 -36.20 30.55 -39.28
CA GLY A 71 -36.63 31.97 -39.44
C GLY A 71 -38.04 32.20 -38.86
N THR A 72 -38.42 33.20 -38.06
CA THR A 72 -37.89 34.48 -37.56
C THR A 72 -38.90 34.93 -36.49
N ASN A 73 -38.51 35.60 -35.40
CA ASN A 73 -39.19 36.82 -34.95
C ASN A 73 -38.44 37.54 -33.83
N VAL A 74 -38.39 38.84 -34.04
CA VAL A 74 -37.76 39.92 -33.29
C VAL A 74 -38.54 40.16 -32.00
N HIS A 75 -37.83 40.34 -30.89
CA HIS A 75 -38.22 41.36 -29.91
C HIS A 75 -36.99 41.85 -29.15
N ASP A 76 -36.73 43.14 -29.30
CA ASP A 76 -35.71 43.93 -28.61
C ASP A 76 -35.90 43.90 -27.09
N SER A 77 -34.79 43.75 -26.36
CA SER A 77 -34.57 44.36 -25.05
C SER A 77 -33.08 44.41 -24.79
N GLU A 78 -32.57 45.63 -24.73
CA GLU A 78 -31.21 46.04 -24.37
C GLU A 78 -30.81 45.49 -23.01
N ALA A 79 -29.62 44.89 -22.92
CA ALA A 79 -28.78 44.87 -21.71
C ALA A 79 -27.37 44.41 -22.09
N ASP A 80 -26.50 45.41 -22.24
CA ASP A 80 -25.07 45.46 -21.95
C ASP A 80 -24.20 44.20 -22.11
N ASP A 81 -23.31 44.35 -23.09
CA ASP A 81 -22.08 43.63 -23.33
C ASP A 81 -21.21 43.46 -22.07
N GLU A 82 -20.63 42.26 -21.95
CA GLU A 82 -19.18 41.99 -21.78
C GLU A 82 -19.06 40.48 -21.51
N ALA A 83 -19.18 39.71 -22.59
CA ALA A 83 -18.75 38.32 -22.66
C ALA A 83 -17.28 38.31 -23.12
N LEU A 84 -16.36 38.02 -22.20
CA LEU A 84 -15.05 37.49 -22.58
C LEU A 84 -15.07 35.98 -22.46
N ASN A 85 -15.17 35.38 -23.64
CA ASN A 85 -14.83 34.00 -23.96
C ASN A 85 -13.42 33.66 -23.46
N ASP A 86 -13.28 32.51 -22.81
CA ASP A 86 -12.20 31.60 -23.19
C ASP A 86 -12.67 30.16 -22.94
N GLU A 87 -13.32 29.59 -23.97
CA GLU A 87 -13.41 28.15 -24.13
C GLU A 87 -12.02 27.65 -24.51
N SER A 88 -11.21 27.26 -23.51
CA SER A 88 -10.05 26.43 -23.80
C SER A 88 -10.51 25.00 -24.07
N SER A 89 -10.67 24.70 -25.35
CA SER A 89 -10.83 23.36 -25.88
C SER A 89 -9.58 22.52 -25.55
N ASP A 90 -9.63 21.75 -24.48
CA ASP A 90 -8.70 20.64 -24.25
C ASP A 90 -9.10 19.47 -25.17
N ASP A 91 -8.92 19.66 -26.48
CA ASP A 91 -8.71 18.55 -27.42
C ASP A 91 -7.23 18.16 -27.34
N GLU A 92 -6.86 17.52 -26.24
CA GLU A 92 -5.77 16.57 -26.28
C GLU A 92 -6.36 15.17 -26.28
N GLY A 93 -6.18 14.48 -27.41
CA GLY A 93 -6.25 13.03 -27.55
C GLY A 93 -5.20 12.31 -26.68
N GLY A 94 -5.11 12.66 -25.40
CA GLY A 94 -4.41 11.90 -24.39
C GLY A 94 -5.19 10.63 -24.15
N THR A 95 -4.68 9.50 -24.64
CA THR A 95 -5.07 8.17 -24.17
C THR A 95 -5.20 8.22 -22.66
N ARG A 96 -6.45 8.20 -22.18
CA ARG A 96 -6.82 8.29 -20.76
C ARG A 96 -5.95 7.30 -20.02
N PHE A 97 -4.95 7.80 -19.29
CA PHE A 97 -3.99 6.96 -18.58
C PHE A 97 -4.75 6.20 -17.51
N ASP A 98 -5.15 4.96 -17.81
CA ASP A 98 -5.73 4.06 -16.83
C ASP A 98 -4.58 3.54 -15.96
N PRO A 99 -4.43 3.97 -14.69
CA PRO A 99 -3.38 3.50 -13.81
C PRO A 99 -3.46 1.99 -13.53
N PHE A 100 -4.59 1.36 -13.87
CA PHE A 100 -4.92 -0.04 -13.58
C PHE A 100 -4.97 -0.94 -14.82
N ALA A 101 -4.57 -0.45 -16.00
CA ALA A 101 -4.36 -1.29 -17.16
C ALA A 101 -3.43 -2.46 -16.81
N LYS A 102 -3.83 -3.69 -17.19
CA LYS A 102 -3.20 -4.98 -16.84
C LYS A 102 -1.85 -5.22 -17.54
N ASP A 103 -0.94 -4.25 -17.51
CA ASP A 103 0.45 -4.44 -17.92
C ASP A 103 1.18 -5.17 -16.78
N ALA A 104 1.62 -6.40 -17.02
CA ALA A 104 2.37 -7.20 -16.05
C ALA A 104 3.60 -6.45 -15.51
N LEU A 105 4.24 -5.61 -16.33
CA LEU A 105 5.40 -4.81 -15.92
C LEU A 105 5.02 -3.71 -14.92
N ARG A 106 3.81 -3.13 -15.06
CA ARG A 106 3.32 -2.14 -14.09
C ARG A 106 2.99 -2.81 -12.74
N VAL A 107 2.46 -4.03 -12.76
CA VAL A 107 2.22 -4.81 -11.54
C VAL A 107 3.54 -5.07 -10.80
N ILE A 108 4.58 -5.48 -11.52
CA ILE A 108 5.93 -5.68 -10.98
C ILE A 108 6.47 -4.38 -10.35
N PHE A 109 6.44 -3.28 -11.10
CA PHE A 109 6.86 -1.97 -10.59
C PHE A 109 6.13 -1.59 -9.30
N TRP A 110 4.81 -1.75 -9.27
CA TRP A 110 3.98 -1.42 -8.12
C TRP A 110 4.32 -2.27 -6.89
N GLN A 111 4.58 -3.56 -7.08
CA GLN A 111 5.00 -4.46 -6.01
C GLN A 111 6.35 -4.03 -5.44
N HIS A 112 7.33 -3.70 -6.28
CA HIS A 112 8.63 -3.22 -5.84
C HIS A 112 8.53 -1.88 -5.10
N LEU A 113 7.75 -0.92 -5.61
CA LEU A 113 7.53 0.36 -4.95
C LEU A 113 6.86 0.19 -3.57
N ARG A 114 5.85 -0.69 -3.48
CA ARG A 114 5.20 -1.01 -2.20
C ARG A 114 6.17 -1.63 -1.21
N LYS A 115 6.98 -2.62 -1.66
CA LYS A 115 7.99 -3.26 -0.83
C LYS A 115 9.04 -2.27 -0.35
N HIS A 116 9.48 -1.38 -1.23
CA HIS A 116 10.43 -0.34 -0.87
C HIS A 116 9.87 0.60 0.20
N LEU A 117 8.61 1.01 0.06
CA LEU A 117 7.95 1.86 1.05
C LEU A 117 7.81 1.18 2.41
N GLN A 118 7.55 -0.13 2.44
CA GLN A 118 7.54 -0.92 3.67
C GLN A 118 8.91 -0.93 4.37
N ILE A 119 9.99 -1.04 3.59
CA ILE A 119 11.37 -0.96 4.11
C ILE A 119 11.64 0.42 4.73
N LEU A 120 11.30 1.50 4.01
CA LEU A 120 11.48 2.87 4.52
C LEU A 120 10.69 3.12 5.81
N LEU A 121 9.44 2.64 5.86
CA LEU A 121 8.59 2.72 7.04
C LEU A 121 8.97 1.73 8.15
N LYS A 122 9.96 0.86 7.92
CA LYS A 122 10.39 -0.18 8.88
C LYS A 122 9.24 -1.09 9.34
N ILE A 123 8.35 -1.43 8.42
CA ILE A 123 7.22 -2.34 8.66
C ILE A 123 7.30 -3.57 7.77
N GLU A 124 6.88 -4.72 8.27
CA GLU A 124 6.78 -5.96 7.48
C GLU A 124 5.43 -6.04 6.75
N SER A 125 4.39 -5.45 7.35
CA SER A 125 3.03 -5.48 6.85
C SER A 125 2.33 -4.15 7.15
N THR A 126 1.40 -3.75 6.29
CA THR A 126 0.57 -2.56 6.52
C THR A 126 -0.31 -2.69 7.78
N SER A 127 -0.51 -3.89 8.31
CA SER A 127 -1.19 -4.09 9.60
C SER A 127 -0.40 -3.53 10.79
N GLN A 128 0.92 -3.37 10.67
CA GLN A 128 1.81 -2.87 11.73
C GLN A 128 1.90 -1.33 11.75
N LEU A 129 1.16 -0.63 10.87
CA LEU A 129 1.25 0.84 10.73
C LEU A 129 1.02 1.58 12.05
N LEU A 130 0.02 1.19 12.84
CA LEU A 130 -0.28 1.85 14.12
C LEU A 130 0.81 1.64 15.18
N ASP A 131 1.43 0.46 15.19
CA ASP A 131 2.30 0.04 16.28
C ASP A 131 3.77 0.46 16.06
N THR A 132 4.17 0.65 14.80
CA THR A 132 5.59 0.84 14.43
C THR A 132 5.92 2.27 13.99
N VAL A 133 4.94 3.01 13.45
CA VAL A 133 5.15 4.34 12.89
C VAL A 133 4.05 5.27 13.41
N PRO A 134 4.20 5.86 14.61
CA PRO A 134 3.27 6.88 15.05
C PRO A 134 3.31 8.05 14.04
N PRO A 135 2.16 8.57 13.61
CA PRO A 135 2.15 9.73 12.74
C PRO A 135 2.76 10.93 13.47
N PRO A 136 3.46 11.82 12.75
CA PRO A 136 4.02 13.02 13.34
C PRO A 136 2.93 13.87 13.97
N THR A 137 3.25 14.47 15.12
CA THR A 137 2.37 15.38 15.84
C THR A 137 2.19 16.69 15.07
N ARG A 138 1.11 17.42 15.39
CA ARG A 138 0.86 18.74 14.79
C ARG A 138 1.97 19.75 15.08
N ASP A 139 2.66 19.63 16.20
CA ASP A 139 3.74 20.55 16.57
C ASP A 139 5.01 20.25 15.77
N GLU A 140 5.32 18.96 15.56
CA GLU A 140 6.41 18.54 14.69
C GLU A 140 6.19 18.98 13.23
N ILE A 141 4.97 18.81 12.70
CA ILE A 141 4.62 19.29 11.35
C ILE A 141 4.77 20.81 11.26
N ARG A 142 4.31 21.56 12.26
CA ARG A 142 4.47 23.03 12.29
C ARG A 142 5.93 23.45 12.40
N ALA A 143 6.74 22.72 13.16
CA ALA A 143 8.17 22.97 13.27
C ALA A 143 8.89 22.71 11.94
N PHE A 144 8.50 21.63 11.23
CA PHE A 144 8.98 21.32 9.89
C PHE A 144 8.64 22.44 8.89
N ASP A 145 7.37 22.85 8.82
CA ASP A 145 6.92 23.88 7.88
C ASP A 145 7.62 25.23 8.12
N LYS A 146 7.94 25.53 9.39
CA LYS A 146 8.67 26.74 9.79
C LYS A 146 10.20 26.60 9.72
N LYS A 147 10.72 25.41 9.38
CA LYS A 147 12.16 25.08 9.37
C LYS A 147 12.86 25.46 10.68
N LEU A 148 12.22 25.13 11.81
CA LEU A 148 12.80 25.42 13.12
C LEU A 148 14.02 24.53 13.41
N PRO A 149 15.00 25.00 14.20
CA PRO A 149 16.11 24.16 14.62
C PRO A 149 15.62 22.89 15.33
N GLY A 150 16.15 21.74 14.92
CA GLY A 150 15.78 20.44 15.49
C GLY A 150 14.40 19.92 15.06
N CYS A 151 13.77 20.51 14.03
CA CYS A 151 12.57 19.91 13.44
C CYS A 151 12.89 18.55 12.83
N ILE A 152 11.86 17.73 12.62
CA ILE A 152 12.00 16.44 11.94
C ILE A 152 12.64 16.66 10.57
N GLU A 153 13.69 15.91 10.26
CA GLU A 153 14.22 15.81 8.91
C GLU A 153 13.74 14.52 8.28
N ILE A 154 13.12 14.63 7.10
CA ILE A 154 12.64 13.48 6.35
C ILE A 154 13.81 12.98 5.50
N THR A 155 14.37 11.84 5.89
CA THR A 155 15.45 11.14 5.18
C THR A 155 15.04 9.69 4.93
N SER A 156 15.82 8.91 4.18
CA SER A 156 15.53 7.48 4.03
C SER A 156 15.72 6.70 5.33
N GLU A 157 16.57 7.18 6.24
CA GLU A 157 16.83 6.58 7.55
C GLU A 157 15.76 6.94 8.59
N ASN A 158 15.23 8.17 8.50
CA ASN A 158 14.20 8.72 9.38
C ASN A 158 12.91 9.02 8.59
N PHE A 159 12.48 8.04 7.81
CA PHE A 159 11.35 8.20 6.90
C PHE A 159 10.01 8.11 7.65
N CYS A 160 9.10 9.03 7.37
CA CYS A 160 7.73 8.95 7.85
C CYS A 160 6.75 9.68 6.92
N PHE A 161 5.48 9.29 7.00
CA PHE A 161 4.37 10.01 6.38
C PHE A 161 3.46 10.60 7.45
N ASP A 162 2.89 11.76 7.14
CA ASP A 162 1.72 12.27 7.86
C ASP A 162 0.48 11.56 7.32
N LEU A 163 0.07 10.50 8.01
CA LEU A 163 -1.09 9.69 7.68
C LEU A 163 -2.42 10.34 8.07
N ILE A 164 -2.41 11.41 8.88
CA ILE A 164 -3.63 12.09 9.35
C ILE A 164 -3.94 13.31 8.47
N GLY A 165 -2.91 14.04 8.04
CA GLY A 165 -3.06 15.27 7.28
C GLY A 165 -3.28 15.08 5.79
N LYS A 166 -3.15 16.20 5.07
CA LYS A 166 -3.39 16.24 3.62
C LYS A 166 -2.26 15.53 2.88
N ARG A 167 -2.60 14.71 1.88
CA ARG A 167 -1.63 14.05 0.99
C ARG A 167 -0.74 15.00 0.19
N THR A 168 -1.21 16.23 0.02
CA THR A 168 -0.55 17.32 -0.70
C THR A 168 0.15 18.31 0.23
N SER A 169 0.27 18.02 1.54
CA SER A 169 1.03 18.86 2.46
C SER A 169 2.50 18.93 2.06
N THR A 170 3.19 20.01 2.45
CA THR A 170 4.63 20.18 2.23
C THR A 170 5.41 19.00 2.80
N PHE A 171 5.03 18.55 4.01
CA PHE A 171 5.59 17.38 4.67
C PHE A 171 5.48 16.11 3.79
N ASN A 172 4.27 15.76 3.36
CA ASN A 172 4.05 14.54 2.56
C ASN A 172 4.65 14.65 1.15
N ASN A 173 4.71 15.84 0.56
CA ASN A 173 5.40 16.06 -0.71
C ASN A 173 6.92 15.85 -0.56
N CYS A 174 7.52 16.34 0.52
CA CYS A 174 8.92 16.09 0.85
C CYS A 174 9.19 14.59 1.06
N ALA A 175 8.35 13.89 1.83
CA ALA A 175 8.45 12.44 2.00
C ALA A 175 8.33 11.68 0.67
N LYS A 176 7.39 12.03 -0.21
CA LYS A 176 7.29 11.40 -1.54
C LYS A 176 8.56 11.62 -2.37
N ALA A 177 9.15 12.82 -2.33
CA ALA A 177 10.39 13.10 -3.04
C ALA A 177 11.56 12.28 -2.50
N VAL A 178 11.71 12.19 -1.18
CA VAL A 178 12.76 11.37 -0.52
C VAL A 178 12.60 9.89 -0.87
N ALA A 179 11.38 9.35 -0.78
CA ALA A 179 11.11 7.95 -1.13
C ALA A 179 11.35 7.66 -2.61
N ALA A 180 11.00 8.59 -3.51
CA ALA A 180 11.24 8.43 -4.94
C ALA A 180 12.74 8.46 -5.27
N ALA A 181 13.49 9.39 -4.67
CA ALA A 181 14.94 9.48 -4.86
C ALA A 181 15.66 8.23 -4.34
N ASP A 182 15.33 7.77 -3.13
CA ASP A 182 15.92 6.54 -2.56
C ASP A 182 15.55 5.33 -3.42
N PHE A 183 14.30 5.21 -3.90
CA PHE A 183 13.89 4.11 -4.75
C PHE A 183 14.70 4.05 -6.06
N ILE A 184 14.87 5.19 -6.75
CA ILE A 184 15.66 5.26 -7.98
C ILE A 184 17.11 4.86 -7.69
N ASP A 185 17.72 5.42 -6.63
CA ASP A 185 19.07 5.07 -6.20
C ASP A 185 19.23 3.57 -5.94
N LYS A 186 18.29 2.96 -5.19
CA LYS A 186 18.32 1.53 -4.90
C LYS A 186 18.18 0.67 -6.15
N VAL A 187 17.34 1.06 -7.11
CA VAL A 187 17.20 0.33 -8.38
C VAL A 187 18.44 0.48 -9.25
N VAL A 188 18.88 1.72 -9.48
CA VAL A 188 19.89 2.05 -10.50
C VAL A 188 21.29 1.72 -10.00
N ASN A 189 21.65 2.16 -8.80
CA ASN A 189 23.02 2.08 -8.26
C ASN A 189 23.23 0.81 -7.44
N HIS A 190 22.25 0.43 -6.63
CA HIS A 190 22.39 -0.72 -5.72
C HIS A 190 21.78 -2.01 -6.25
N LYS A 191 21.09 -1.95 -7.39
CA LYS A 191 20.54 -3.13 -8.06
C LYS A 191 19.57 -3.90 -7.16
N TRP A 192 18.86 -3.20 -6.27
CA TRP A 192 17.71 -3.73 -5.55
C TRP A 192 16.59 -3.87 -6.59
N TYR A 193 16.00 -5.05 -6.71
CA TYR A 193 14.94 -5.38 -7.69
C TYR A 193 15.40 -5.69 -9.13
N ASN A 194 16.51 -6.42 -9.30
CA ASN A 194 16.97 -6.86 -10.62
C ASN A 194 16.11 -7.93 -11.30
N TYR A 195 15.24 -8.63 -10.56
CA TYR A 195 14.44 -9.72 -11.11
C TYR A 195 13.02 -9.77 -10.54
N PRO A 196 12.00 -9.68 -11.40
CA PRO A 196 12.07 -9.16 -12.77
C PRO A 196 12.55 -7.69 -12.77
N PRO A 197 13.38 -7.26 -13.74
CA PRO A 197 13.93 -5.92 -13.75
C PRO A 197 12.82 -4.88 -13.96
N ILE A 198 12.95 -3.73 -13.31
CA ILE A 198 12.04 -2.60 -13.50
C ILE A 198 12.40 -1.88 -14.81
N PRO A 199 11.47 -1.77 -15.77
CA PRO A 199 11.71 -1.01 -16.98
C PRO A 199 12.02 0.46 -16.70
N GLU A 200 13.02 1.01 -17.40
CA GLU A 200 13.50 2.39 -17.23
C GLU A 200 12.39 3.45 -17.39
N LYS A 201 11.40 3.19 -18.26
CA LYS A 201 10.22 4.06 -18.43
C LYS A 201 9.44 4.33 -17.12
N PHE A 202 9.58 3.46 -16.12
CA PHE A 202 8.93 3.62 -14.81
C PHE A 202 9.84 4.28 -13.75
N LEU A 203 11.11 4.56 -14.08
CA LEU A 203 12.07 5.21 -13.19
C LEU A 203 12.08 6.74 -13.30
N ASN A 204 11.08 7.31 -13.98
CA ASN A 204 10.85 8.75 -13.99
C ASN A 204 10.39 9.22 -12.60
N MET A 205 11.03 10.28 -12.09
CA MET A 205 10.79 10.82 -10.75
C MET A 205 9.32 11.22 -10.54
N ASP A 206 8.74 11.98 -11.47
CA ASP A 206 7.36 12.46 -11.37
C ASP A 206 6.36 11.30 -11.41
N TYR A 207 6.65 10.29 -12.24
CA TYR A 207 5.85 9.08 -12.28
C TYR A 207 5.86 8.33 -10.93
N ILE A 208 7.03 8.18 -10.32
CA ILE A 208 7.15 7.51 -9.02
C ILE A 208 6.43 8.33 -7.94
N VAL A 209 6.59 9.66 -7.91
CA VAL A 209 5.88 10.54 -6.97
C VAL A 209 4.37 10.45 -7.14
N PHE A 210 3.86 10.42 -8.37
CA PHE A 210 2.45 10.20 -8.67
C PHE A 210 1.95 8.86 -8.10
N MET A 211 2.72 7.80 -8.30
CA MET A 211 2.39 6.46 -7.80
C MET A 211 2.45 6.39 -6.27
N LEU A 212 3.41 7.05 -5.63
CA LEU A 212 3.49 7.20 -4.18
C LEU A 212 2.31 7.98 -3.60
N ASN A 213 1.77 8.97 -4.31
CA ASN A 213 0.55 9.66 -3.87
C ASN A 213 -0.67 8.71 -3.83
N GLY A 214 -0.73 7.75 -4.76
CA GLY A 214 -1.69 6.66 -4.74
C GLY A 214 -1.48 5.72 -3.54
N GLN A 215 -0.23 5.34 -3.26
CA GLN A 215 0.11 4.52 -2.10
C GLN A 215 -0.24 5.20 -0.77
N LEU A 216 0.08 6.49 -0.64
CA LEU A 216 -0.26 7.26 0.56
C LEU A 216 -1.78 7.28 0.80
N LYS A 217 -2.59 7.46 -0.25
CA LYS A 217 -4.05 7.34 -0.14
C LYS A 217 -4.49 5.98 0.40
N HIS A 218 -3.86 4.91 -0.06
CA HIS A 218 -4.14 3.56 0.42
C HIS A 218 -3.73 3.38 1.89
N LEU A 219 -2.53 3.84 2.28
CA LEU A 219 -2.04 3.78 3.65
C LEU A 219 -2.92 4.57 4.62
N GLN A 220 -3.35 5.78 4.25
CA GLN A 220 -4.29 6.58 5.05
C GLN A 220 -5.60 5.82 5.30
N LYS A 221 -6.17 5.20 4.25
CA LYS A 221 -7.38 4.39 4.40
C LYS A 221 -7.18 3.22 5.38
N ILE A 222 -6.07 2.49 5.26
CA ILE A 222 -5.74 1.39 6.19
C ILE A 222 -5.58 1.93 7.62
N TYR A 223 -4.88 3.05 7.77
CA TYR A 223 -4.64 3.67 9.06
C TYR A 223 -5.96 4.05 9.75
N ASP A 224 -6.89 4.67 9.03
CA ASP A 224 -8.23 5.02 9.52
C ASP A 224 -9.02 3.77 9.95
N GLU A 225 -9.00 2.70 9.14
CA GLU A 225 -9.66 1.43 9.45
C GLU A 225 -9.10 0.80 10.73
N LEU A 226 -7.77 0.79 10.86
CA LEU A 226 -7.09 0.25 12.04
C LEU A 226 -7.40 1.09 13.28
N GLN A 227 -7.37 2.43 13.19
CA GLN A 227 -7.68 3.32 14.29
C GLN A 227 -9.13 3.18 14.75
N GLY A 228 -10.07 3.06 13.81
CA GLY A 228 -11.48 2.79 14.08
C GLY A 228 -11.71 1.44 14.76
N GLY A 229 -10.96 0.40 14.37
CA GLY A 229 -10.95 -0.90 15.03
C GLY A 229 -10.38 -0.85 16.45
N TYR A 230 -9.29 -0.11 16.66
CA TYR A 230 -8.66 0.10 17.96
C TYR A 230 -9.60 0.80 18.97
N SER A 231 -10.31 1.84 18.52
CA SER A 231 -11.31 2.55 19.34
C SER A 231 -12.48 1.66 19.79
N LYS A 232 -12.93 0.75 18.91
CA LYS A 232 -13.99 -0.23 19.23
C LYS A 232 -13.52 -1.28 20.24
N LYS A 233 -12.31 -1.85 20.05
CA LYS A 233 -11.74 -2.84 21.00
C LYS A 233 -11.55 -2.25 22.40
N ARG A 234 -11.05 -1.01 22.53
CA ARG A 234 -10.94 -0.33 23.83
C ARG A 234 -12.30 -0.15 24.50
N ARG A 235 -13.36 0.23 23.77
CA ARG A 235 -14.71 0.35 24.33
C ARG A 235 -15.26 -0.99 24.84
N CYS A 236 -15.02 -2.10 24.15
CA CYS A 236 -15.41 -3.44 24.62
C CYS A 236 -14.64 -3.90 25.86
N LEU A 237 -13.34 -3.60 25.94
CA LEU A 237 -12.50 -3.97 27.10
C LEU A 237 -12.87 -3.18 28.36
N VAL A 238 -13.24 -1.90 28.23
CA VAL A 238 -13.72 -1.10 29.37
C VAL A 238 -15.09 -1.58 29.85
N ALA A 239 -15.99 -1.99 28.96
CA ALA A 239 -17.30 -2.54 29.34
C ALA A 239 -17.19 -3.88 30.10
N THR A 240 -16.21 -4.72 29.73
CA THR A 240 -15.98 -6.01 30.41
C THR A 240 -15.27 -5.85 31.76
N ALA A 241 -14.39 -4.86 31.93
CA ALA A 241 -13.83 -4.54 33.25
C ALA A 241 -14.88 -3.99 34.24
N SER A 242 -15.79 -3.12 33.78
CA SER A 242 -16.86 -2.55 34.61
C SER A 242 -17.94 -3.55 35.04
N THR A 243 -18.07 -4.68 34.35
CA THR A 243 -19.07 -5.71 34.70
C THR A 243 -18.55 -6.69 35.76
N THR A 244 -17.23 -6.89 35.83
CA THR A 244 -16.60 -7.80 36.82
C THR A 244 -16.53 -7.16 38.21
N GLN A 245 -16.39 -5.83 38.30
CA GLN A 245 -16.36 -5.12 39.59
C GLN A 245 -17.74 -5.05 40.26
N LYS A 246 -18.84 -5.12 39.48
CA LYS A 246 -20.21 -5.10 40.01
C LYS A 246 -20.69 -6.47 40.54
N ARG A 247 -20.00 -7.56 40.21
CA ARG A 247 -20.31 -8.91 40.73
C ARG A 247 -19.54 -9.30 42.00
N GLN A 248 -18.47 -8.60 42.35
CA GLN A 248 -17.77 -8.83 43.63
C GLN A 248 -18.31 -7.97 44.78
N ALA A 249 -19.06 -6.89 44.52
CA ALA A 249 -19.66 -6.06 45.57
C ALA A 249 -21.00 -6.61 46.12
N GLY A 250 -21.50 -7.73 45.61
CA GLY A 250 -22.81 -8.29 45.97
C GLY A 250 -22.78 -9.58 46.79
N SER A 251 -21.61 -10.05 47.25
CA SER A 251 -21.48 -11.34 47.95
C SER A 251 -20.74 -11.21 49.28
N LEU A 252 -21.14 -10.24 50.11
CA LEU A 252 -20.71 -10.13 51.51
C LEU A 252 -21.83 -9.56 52.40
N TYR A 253 -23.05 -10.12 52.32
CA TYR A 253 -24.04 -9.95 53.40
C TYR A 253 -24.92 -11.20 53.48
N LEU A 254 -24.46 -12.19 54.25
CA LEU A 254 -25.29 -13.24 54.83
C LEU A 254 -24.53 -13.90 56.00
N CYS A 255 -24.42 -13.15 57.10
CA CYS A 255 -24.21 -13.67 58.44
C CYS A 255 -24.89 -12.69 59.42
N HIS A 256 -26.13 -12.98 59.80
CA HIS A 256 -26.55 -13.17 61.19
C HIS A 256 -28.03 -13.53 61.25
#